data_AF-A0A955YT37-F1
#
_entry.id   AF-A0A955YT37-F1
#
_cell.length_a   1.000
_cell.length_b   1.000
_cell.length_c   1.000
_cell.angle_alpha   90.00
_cell.angle_beta   90.00
_cell.angle_gamma   90.00
#
_symmetry.space_group_name_H-M   'P 1'
#
loop_
_entity.id
_entity.type
_entity.pdbx_description
1 polymer ?
#
loop_
_entity_poly.entity_id
_entity_poly.type
_entity_poly.pdbx_seq_one_letter_code
_entity_poly.pdbx_strand_id
1 'polypeptide(L)'
;MRGRGSGVGNRTVGWGRTLATVVVFQVGVMAQAPSLRAEPEPSEASADGVGLERPRKERAVVGGEAEAVDTGIAAPAPENMEDALYLRERPDALGRATRAFHDKLLDKLLREREALVVTRRKHALRLLRDFVRSEPETAPEMPDALLRLAELEWETSRSRYLAAFEKWQATAEGIRGDEPKPDYRRAFVLYRRLL
;
A
#
# COMPACT_ATOMS: atom_id res chain seq x y z
N MET A 1 -38.48 -60.61 22.06
CA MET A 1 -37.98 -60.78 20.68
C MET A 1 -36.89 -59.72 20.48
N ARG A 2 -35.62 -59.99 20.80
CA ARG A 2 -34.51 -60.55 19.98
C ARG A 2 -34.19 -59.80 18.67
N GLY A 3 -32.95 -59.29 18.62
CA GLY A 3 -32.19 -58.79 17.45
C GLY A 3 -31.56 -57.42 17.78
N ARG A 4 -30.33 -57.24 18.28
CA ARG A 4 -28.98 -57.72 17.89
C ARG A 4 -28.65 -57.53 16.40
N GLY A 5 -27.90 -56.47 16.12
CA GLY A 5 -27.16 -56.25 14.88
C GLY A 5 -25.88 -55.47 15.19
N SER A 6 -24.83 -56.20 15.53
CA SER A 6 -23.47 -55.73 15.73
C SER A 6 -22.79 -55.49 14.38
N GLY A 7 -22.09 -54.37 14.22
CA GLY A 7 -21.28 -54.07 13.04
C GLY A 7 -20.02 -53.33 13.43
N VAL A 8 -19.04 -54.07 13.96
CA VAL A 8 -17.67 -53.59 14.24
C VAL A 8 -16.90 -53.64 12.91
N GLY A 9 -16.59 -52.47 12.36
CA GLY A 9 -15.70 -52.32 11.21
C GLY A 9 -14.33 -51.85 11.64
N ASN A 10 -13.42 -52.80 11.88
CA ASN A 10 -12.00 -52.55 12.13
C ASN A 10 -11.33 -52.22 10.78
N ARG A 11 -10.73 -51.03 10.63
CA ARG A 11 -9.80 -50.72 9.53
C ARG A 11 -8.47 -50.24 10.09
N THR A 12 -7.48 -51.06 9.84
CA THR A 12 -6.06 -50.90 10.18
C THR A 12 -5.27 -50.30 9.01
N VAL A 13 -4.14 -49.70 9.38
CA VAL A 13 -2.89 -49.47 8.62
C VAL A 13 -2.83 -48.25 7.68
N GLY A 14 -1.85 -47.40 7.98
CA GLY A 14 -1.35 -46.34 7.11
C GLY A 14 -0.31 -45.46 7.80
N TRP A 15 0.78 -46.04 8.30
CA TRP A 15 1.93 -45.28 8.81
C TRP A 15 2.70 -44.64 7.64
N GLY A 16 2.40 -43.39 7.34
CA GLY A 16 3.18 -42.56 6.42
C GLY A 16 4.25 -41.79 7.20
N ARG A 17 5.47 -42.34 7.30
CA ARG A 17 6.67 -41.60 7.68
C ARG A 17 7.00 -40.61 6.55
N THR A 18 6.71 -39.33 6.74
CA THR A 18 7.30 -38.27 5.91
C THR A 18 8.49 -37.68 6.65
N LEU A 19 9.61 -37.70 5.93
CA LEU A 19 10.94 -37.29 6.36
C LEU A 19 10.92 -35.80 6.73
N ALA A 20 11.36 -35.49 7.94
CA ALA A 20 11.67 -34.15 8.37
C ALA A 20 12.95 -33.68 7.67
N THR A 21 12.81 -32.85 6.64
CA THR A 21 13.91 -32.07 6.09
C THR A 21 14.15 -30.88 7.02
N VAL A 22 15.13 -31.01 7.89
CA VAL A 22 15.66 -29.89 8.69
C VAL A 22 16.45 -28.99 7.75
N VAL A 23 15.89 -27.84 7.38
CA VAL A 23 16.64 -26.77 6.73
C VAL A 23 17.22 -25.89 7.83
N VAL A 24 18.51 -26.06 8.10
CA VAL A 24 19.29 -25.15 8.94
C VAL A 24 19.56 -23.89 8.12
N PHE A 25 18.82 -22.80 8.37
CA PHE A 25 19.18 -21.48 7.84
C PHE A 25 20.15 -20.82 8.82
N GLN A 26 21.42 -20.86 8.46
CA GLN A 26 22.51 -20.14 9.13
C GLN A 26 22.47 -18.68 8.65
N VAL A 27 21.87 -17.78 9.42
CA VAL A 27 21.95 -16.33 9.15
C VAL A 27 23.27 -15.83 9.71
N GLY A 28 24.25 -15.70 8.82
CA GLY A 28 25.52 -15.04 9.10
C GLY A 28 25.32 -13.54 9.30
N VAL A 29 25.67 -13.05 10.48
CA VAL A 29 25.96 -11.63 10.74
C VAL A 29 27.34 -11.34 10.16
N MET A 30 27.40 -10.51 9.12
CA MET A 30 28.64 -9.89 8.66
C MET A 30 28.35 -8.43 8.31
N ALA A 31 28.54 -7.55 9.30
CA ALA A 31 28.79 -6.15 9.09
C ALA A 31 30.31 -5.96 8.96
N GLN A 32 30.80 -5.60 7.78
CA GLN A 32 32.12 -4.99 7.60
C GLN A 32 32.25 -4.34 6.23
N ALA A 33 32.34 -3.01 6.24
CA ALA A 33 33.12 -2.21 5.30
C ALA A 33 34.26 -1.56 6.13
N PRO A 34 35.32 -0.96 5.57
CA PRO A 34 35.69 -0.77 4.16
C PRO A 34 37.12 -1.26 3.83
N SER A 35 37.48 -1.38 2.55
CA SER A 35 38.90 -1.37 2.13
C SER A 35 39.03 -0.92 0.68
N LEU A 36 39.65 0.25 0.50
CA LEU A 36 40.21 0.75 -0.75
C LEU A 36 41.36 -0.16 -1.21
N ARG A 37 41.34 -0.63 -2.46
CA ARG A 37 42.55 -1.11 -3.14
C ARG A 37 42.47 -0.89 -4.64
N ALA A 38 43.52 -0.25 -5.14
CA ALA A 38 43.76 0.14 -6.53
C ALA A 38 44.01 -1.07 -7.46
N GLU A 39 43.80 -0.82 -8.75
CA GLU A 39 43.89 -1.75 -9.87
C GLU A 39 45.29 -2.35 -10.10
N PRO A 40 45.37 -3.39 -10.96
CA PRO A 40 45.73 -3.11 -12.37
C PRO A 40 44.98 -3.94 -13.43
N GLU A 41 44.59 -3.27 -14.54
CA GLU A 41 44.41 -3.80 -15.90
C GLU A 41 45.74 -4.40 -16.47
N PRO A 42 45.81 -5.12 -17.62
CA PRO A 42 44.82 -5.22 -18.72
C PRO A 42 44.64 -6.63 -19.34
N SER A 43 43.60 -6.83 -20.18
CA SER A 43 43.70 -7.72 -21.36
C SER A 43 42.56 -7.48 -22.35
N GLU A 44 42.94 -7.10 -23.57
CA GLU A 44 42.08 -6.89 -24.73
C GLU A 44 41.27 -8.15 -25.12
N ALA A 45 39.99 -7.95 -25.40
CA ALA A 45 39.20 -8.81 -26.26
C ALA A 45 38.18 -7.95 -27.04
N SER A 46 38.53 -7.63 -28.28
CA SER A 46 37.62 -7.11 -29.31
C SER A 46 36.62 -8.19 -29.73
N ALA A 47 35.33 -7.87 -29.69
CA ALA A 47 34.33 -8.34 -30.65
C ALA A 47 33.02 -7.54 -30.49
N ASP A 48 32.75 -6.70 -31.48
CA ASP A 48 31.45 -6.38 -32.05
C ASP A 48 30.20 -6.33 -31.15
N GLY A 49 29.60 -5.13 -31.08
CA GLY A 49 28.21 -5.01 -30.67
C GLY A 49 27.74 -3.68 -30.11
N VAL A 50 28.39 -2.55 -30.40
CA VAL A 50 27.85 -1.23 -30.00
C VAL A 50 26.77 -0.81 -30.98
N GLY A 51 25.52 -1.15 -30.66
CA GLY A 51 24.35 -0.44 -31.17
C GLY A 51 24.35 0.99 -30.63
N LEU A 52 25.20 1.85 -31.20
CA LEU A 52 25.06 3.29 -31.06
C LEU A 52 23.72 3.67 -31.69
N GLU A 53 22.71 3.91 -30.83
CA GLU A 53 21.53 4.67 -31.22
C GLU A 53 22.01 5.95 -31.88
N ARG A 54 21.68 6.10 -33.17
CA ARG A 54 21.96 7.32 -33.92
C ARG A 54 21.24 8.47 -33.20
N PRO A 55 21.89 9.63 -32.99
CA PRO A 55 21.23 10.79 -32.42
C PRO A 55 19.98 11.11 -33.24
N ARG A 56 18.84 11.13 -32.55
CA ARG A 56 17.53 11.46 -33.09
C ARG A 56 17.62 12.87 -33.68
N LYS A 57 17.42 13.01 -35.00
CA LYS A 57 17.31 14.31 -35.67
C LYS A 57 16.26 15.14 -34.93
N GLU A 58 16.71 16.20 -34.28
CA GLU A 58 15.82 17.21 -33.72
C GLU A 58 14.95 17.76 -34.84
N ARG A 59 13.64 17.69 -34.65
CA ARG A 59 12.67 18.27 -35.56
C ARG A 59 12.75 19.78 -35.37
N ALA A 60 13.30 20.47 -36.36
CA ALA A 60 13.22 21.93 -36.44
C ALA A 60 11.74 22.33 -36.38
N VAL A 61 11.33 22.91 -35.25
CA VAL A 61 10.03 23.56 -35.11
C VAL A 61 10.15 24.87 -35.87
N VAL A 62 9.68 24.84 -37.12
CA VAL A 62 9.42 26.04 -37.90
C VAL A 62 8.47 26.90 -37.07
N GLY A 63 8.90 28.13 -36.76
CA GLY A 63 8.11 29.13 -36.08
C GLY A 63 6.87 29.46 -36.90
N GLY A 64 5.77 28.79 -36.57
CA GLY A 64 4.44 29.26 -36.88
C GLY A 64 4.07 30.27 -35.80
N GLU A 65 3.77 31.49 -36.23
CA GLU A 65 3.29 32.60 -35.40
C GLU A 65 2.20 32.09 -34.45
N ALA A 66 2.52 32.04 -33.16
CA ALA A 66 1.55 31.78 -32.14
C ALA A 66 0.62 32.99 -32.08
N GLU A 67 -0.60 32.78 -32.56
CA GLU A 67 -1.73 33.68 -32.35
C GLU A 67 -1.78 34.04 -30.86
N ALA A 68 -1.55 35.32 -30.57
CA ALA A 68 -1.46 35.83 -29.22
C ALA A 68 -2.82 35.69 -28.53
N VAL A 69 -2.94 34.68 -27.67
CA VAL A 69 -4.03 34.60 -26.70
C VAL A 69 -3.81 35.74 -25.71
N ASP A 70 -4.66 36.75 -25.79
CA ASP A 70 -4.73 37.90 -24.89
C ASP A 70 -5.04 37.44 -23.45
N THR A 71 -3.99 37.06 -22.72
CA THR A 71 -4.04 36.94 -21.26
C THR A 71 -3.80 38.33 -20.69
N GLY A 72 -4.89 39.06 -20.50
CA GLY A 72 -4.87 40.38 -19.88
C GLY A 72 -4.06 40.40 -18.58
N ILE A 73 -3.23 41.45 -18.47
CA ILE A 73 -2.24 41.78 -17.44
C ILE A 73 -0.89 41.05 -17.63
N ALA A 74 -0.08 41.56 -18.55
CA ALA A 74 1.35 41.32 -18.58
C ALA A 74 1.98 41.92 -17.31
N ALA A 75 2.25 41.08 -16.32
CA ALA A 75 3.09 41.46 -15.19
C ALA A 75 4.49 41.85 -15.73
N PRO A 76 5.15 42.89 -15.17
CA PRO A 76 6.50 43.24 -15.58
C PRO A 76 7.44 42.03 -15.40
N ALA A 77 8.34 41.83 -16.37
CA ALA A 77 9.33 40.76 -16.29
C ALA A 77 10.15 40.93 -14.99
N PRO A 78 10.39 39.86 -14.21
CA PRO A 78 11.10 39.96 -12.94
C PRO A 78 12.52 40.49 -13.16
N GLU A 79 12.90 41.52 -12.42
CA GLU A 79 14.21 42.17 -12.53
C GLU A 79 15.32 41.30 -11.92
N ASN A 80 14.98 40.38 -11.00
CA ASN A 80 15.92 39.51 -10.31
C ASN A 80 15.57 38.03 -10.45
N MET A 81 16.58 37.15 -10.44
CA MET A 81 16.40 35.70 -10.54
C MET A 81 15.60 35.14 -9.36
N GLU A 82 15.74 35.73 -8.17
CA GLU A 82 14.96 35.37 -6.98
C GLU A 82 13.47 35.71 -7.14
N ASP A 83 13.14 36.85 -7.76
CA ASP A 83 11.75 37.23 -8.06
C ASP A 83 11.14 36.33 -9.12
N ALA A 84 11.93 35.90 -10.12
CA ALA A 84 11.49 34.93 -11.12
C ALA A 84 11.18 33.56 -10.47
N LEU A 85 12.02 33.13 -9.53
CA LEU A 85 11.78 31.91 -8.75
C LEU A 85 10.55 32.06 -7.86
N TYR A 86 10.41 33.17 -7.14
CA TYR A 86 9.28 33.46 -6.27
C TYR A 86 7.95 33.54 -7.03
N LEU A 87 7.92 34.16 -8.21
CA LEU A 87 6.74 34.24 -9.07
C LEU A 87 6.39 32.88 -9.69
N ARG A 88 7.40 32.06 -10.03
CA ARG A 88 7.18 30.68 -10.50
C ARG A 88 6.58 29.78 -9.42
N GLU A 89 6.97 29.99 -8.17
CA GLU A 89 6.52 29.21 -7.02
C GLU A 89 5.23 29.74 -6.40
N ARG A 90 4.72 30.90 -6.86
CA ARG A 90 3.50 31.49 -6.32
C ARG A 90 2.28 30.63 -6.69
N PRO A 91 1.46 30.19 -5.71
CA PRO A 91 0.25 29.40 -5.95
C PRO A 91 -0.74 30.08 -6.92
N ASP A 92 -0.69 31.40 -6.97
CA ASP A 92 -1.55 32.26 -7.78
C ASP A 92 -1.10 32.35 -9.25
N ALA A 93 0.18 32.05 -9.55
CA ALA A 93 0.78 32.17 -10.88
C ALA A 93 0.28 31.10 -11.87
N LEU A 94 -0.26 30.00 -11.36
CA LEU A 94 -0.97 29.03 -12.18
C LEU A 94 -2.29 29.65 -12.65
N GLY A 95 -2.55 29.71 -13.96
CA GLY A 95 -3.85 30.14 -14.47
C GLY A 95 -5.00 29.29 -13.88
N ARG A 96 -6.23 29.84 -13.85
CA ARG A 96 -7.42 29.13 -13.33
C ARG A 96 -7.59 27.71 -13.93
N ALA A 97 -7.27 27.57 -15.22
CA ALA A 97 -7.34 26.28 -15.92
C ALA A 97 -6.33 25.25 -15.36
N THR A 98 -5.09 25.67 -15.08
CA THR A 98 -4.06 24.79 -14.52
C THR A 98 -4.40 24.36 -13.09
N ARG A 99 -4.92 25.27 -12.25
CA ARG A 99 -5.42 24.92 -10.91
C ARG A 99 -6.53 23.87 -10.98
N ALA A 100 -7.55 24.11 -11.79
CA ALA A 100 -8.65 23.15 -11.96
C ALA A 100 -8.17 21.78 -12.49
N PHE A 101 -7.11 21.75 -13.31
CA PHE A 101 -6.49 20.49 -13.73
C PHE A 101 -5.76 19.79 -12.58
N HIS A 102 -4.95 20.53 -11.80
CA HIS A 102 -4.26 19.99 -10.63
C HIS A 102 -5.23 19.47 -9.57
N ASP A 103 -6.31 20.20 -9.27
CA ASP A 103 -7.31 19.79 -8.30
C ASP A 103 -7.95 18.45 -8.72
N LYS A 104 -8.33 18.32 -9.99
CA LYS A 104 -8.86 17.06 -10.54
C LYS A 104 -7.85 15.91 -10.46
N LEU A 105 -6.57 16.19 -10.69
CA LEU A 105 -5.52 15.20 -10.59
C LEU A 105 -5.30 14.77 -9.13
N LEU A 106 -5.26 15.72 -8.20
CA LEU A 106 -5.14 15.46 -6.77
C LEU A 106 -6.32 14.63 -6.27
N ASP A 107 -7.55 15.01 -6.61
CA ASP A 107 -8.76 14.25 -6.26
C ASP A 107 -8.70 12.81 -6.77
N LYS A 108 -8.24 12.62 -8.02
CA LYS A 108 -8.04 11.28 -8.59
C LYS A 108 -7.02 10.48 -7.77
N LEU A 109 -5.85 11.04 -7.51
CA LEU A 109 -4.77 10.38 -6.77
C LEU A 109 -5.17 10.06 -5.32
N LEU A 110 -5.91 10.96 -4.67
CA LEU A 110 -6.44 10.76 -3.32
C LEU A 110 -7.42 9.58 -3.29
N ARG A 111 -8.39 9.54 -4.21
CA ARG A 111 -9.34 8.42 -4.32
C ARG A 111 -8.63 7.09 -4.59
N GLU A 112 -7.64 7.07 -5.47
CA GLU A 112 -6.83 5.88 -5.74
C GLU A 112 -6.07 5.41 -4.49
N ARG A 113 -5.44 6.34 -3.75
CA ARG A 113 -4.74 6.04 -2.50
C ARG A 113 -5.68 5.50 -1.43
N GLU A 114 -6.85 6.12 -1.23
CA GLU A 114 -7.85 5.67 -0.27
C GLU A 114 -8.35 4.25 -0.59
N ALA A 115 -8.62 3.96 -1.86
CA ALA A 115 -9.01 2.62 -2.32
C ALA A 115 -7.93 1.57 -2.05
N LEU A 116 -6.65 1.92 -2.24
CA LEU A 116 -5.52 1.05 -1.94
C LEU A 116 -5.38 0.79 -0.44
N VAL A 117 -5.60 1.79 0.42
CA VAL A 117 -5.59 1.62 1.88
C VAL A 117 -6.65 0.62 2.31
N VAL A 118 -7.89 0.75 1.81
CA VAL A 118 -8.98 -0.20 2.12
C VAL A 118 -8.63 -1.62 1.68
N THR A 119 -8.07 -1.76 0.47
CA THR A 119 -7.69 -3.07 -0.08
C THR A 119 -6.56 -3.72 0.72
N ARG A 120 -5.52 -2.96 1.06
CA ARG A 120 -4.39 -3.44 1.86
C ARG A 120 -4.82 -3.82 3.28
N ARG A 121 -5.71 -3.04 3.91
CA ARG A 121 -6.28 -3.37 5.23
C ARG A 121 -7.03 -4.71 5.19
N LYS A 122 -7.88 -4.94 4.19
CA LYS A 122 -8.59 -6.22 4.01
C LYS A 122 -7.62 -7.39 3.83
N HIS A 123 -6.55 -7.19 3.08
CA HIS A 123 -5.50 -8.19 2.89
C HIS A 123 -4.77 -8.52 4.19
N ALA A 124 -4.33 -7.50 4.93
CA ALA A 124 -3.66 -7.66 6.22
C ALA A 124 -4.54 -8.38 7.25
N LEU A 125 -5.83 -8.01 7.35
CA LEU A 125 -6.80 -8.70 8.19
C LEU A 125 -6.90 -10.19 7.85
N ARG A 126 -6.94 -10.54 6.56
CA ARG A 126 -6.98 -11.95 6.14
C ARG A 126 -5.72 -12.68 6.58
N LEU A 127 -4.55 -12.16 6.24
CA LEU A 127 -3.28 -12.78 6.58
C LEU A 127 -3.12 -13.00 8.09
N LEU A 128 -3.43 -11.98 8.90
CA LEU A 128 -3.32 -12.08 10.36
C LEU A 128 -4.33 -13.06 10.95
N ARG A 129 -5.58 -13.09 10.45
CA ARG A 129 -6.56 -14.09 10.88
C ARG A 129 -6.13 -15.52 10.50
N ASP A 130 -5.53 -15.68 9.33
CA ASP A 130 -5.04 -16.98 8.88
C ASP A 130 -3.86 -17.44 9.75
N PHE A 131 -2.90 -16.55 10.04
CA PHE A 131 -1.77 -16.78 10.95
C PHE A 131 -2.24 -17.18 12.35
N VAL A 132 -3.11 -16.38 12.99
CA VAL A 132 -3.63 -16.66 14.34
C VAL A 132 -4.43 -17.97 14.41
N ARG A 133 -4.97 -18.44 13.27
CA ARG A 133 -5.69 -19.71 13.19
C ARG A 133 -4.75 -20.91 12.97
N SER A 134 -3.65 -20.73 12.23
CA SER A 134 -2.76 -21.83 11.84
C SER A 134 -1.63 -22.08 12.84
N GLU A 135 -1.11 -21.02 13.45
CA GLU A 135 0.05 -21.11 14.33
C GLU A 135 -0.33 -21.45 15.77
N PRO A 136 0.54 -22.14 16.52
CA PRO A 136 0.32 -22.40 17.93
C PRO A 136 0.35 -21.09 18.75
N GLU A 137 -0.40 -21.05 19.84
CA GLU A 137 -0.43 -19.89 20.77
C GLU A 137 0.95 -19.56 21.37
N THR A 138 1.87 -20.53 21.39
CA THR A 138 3.24 -20.37 21.89
C THR A 138 4.21 -19.80 20.86
N ALA A 139 3.76 -19.52 19.62
CA ALA A 139 4.61 -18.93 18.60
C ALA A 139 5.13 -17.55 19.06
N PRO A 140 6.42 -17.24 18.85
CA PRO A 140 7.00 -15.99 19.34
C PRO A 140 6.35 -14.73 18.74
N GLU A 141 5.76 -14.85 17.55
CA GLU A 141 5.07 -13.75 16.86
C GLU A 141 3.57 -13.64 17.24
N MET A 142 3.01 -14.61 17.98
CA MET A 142 1.58 -14.61 18.34
C MET A 142 1.14 -13.33 19.07
N PRO A 143 1.88 -12.79 20.06
CA PRO A 143 1.49 -11.55 20.74
C PRO A 143 1.39 -10.35 19.81
N ASP A 144 2.35 -10.17 18.89
CA ASP A 144 2.31 -9.07 17.91
C ASP A 144 1.18 -9.30 16.90
N ALA A 145 0.98 -10.54 16.42
CA ALA A 145 -0.11 -10.86 15.51
C ALA A 145 -1.49 -10.57 16.11
N LEU A 146 -1.70 -10.91 17.38
CA LEU A 146 -2.94 -10.61 18.11
C LEU A 146 -3.14 -9.11 18.30
N LEU A 147 -2.08 -8.37 18.67
CA LEU A 147 -2.12 -6.91 18.80
C LEU A 147 -2.50 -6.25 17.47
N ARG A 148 -1.79 -6.58 16.39
CA ARG A 148 -2.06 -6.04 15.04
C ARG A 148 -3.44 -6.41 14.54
N LEU A 149 -3.89 -7.64 14.78
CA LEU A 149 -5.24 -8.04 14.41
C LEU A 149 -6.31 -7.26 15.20
N ALA A 150 -6.09 -7.02 16.49
CA ALA A 150 -7.01 -6.24 17.32
C ALA A 150 -7.12 -4.79 16.85
N GLU A 151 -5.99 -4.14 16.55
CA GLU A 151 -5.94 -2.78 15.99
C GLU A 151 -6.74 -2.69 14.68
N LEU A 152 -6.51 -3.62 13.75
CA LEU A 152 -7.20 -3.60 12.45
C LEU A 152 -8.71 -3.88 12.57
N GLU A 153 -9.13 -4.75 13.49
CA GLU A 153 -10.56 -4.97 13.77
C GLU A 153 -11.20 -3.73 14.39
N TRP A 154 -10.48 -3.01 15.27
CA TRP A 154 -10.95 -1.74 15.84
C TRP A 154 -11.11 -0.67 14.74
N GLU A 155 -10.08 -0.48 13.89
CA GLU A 155 -10.14 0.47 12.77
C GLU A 155 -11.31 0.15 11.84
N THR A 156 -11.49 -1.12 11.49
CA THR A 156 -12.58 -1.57 10.61
C THR A 156 -13.95 -1.25 11.22
N SER A 157 -14.10 -1.47 12.51
CA SER A 157 -15.34 -1.20 13.24
C SER A 157 -15.62 0.30 13.31
N ARG A 158 -14.59 1.12 13.55
CA ARG A 158 -14.69 2.58 13.50
C ARG A 158 -15.07 3.10 12.12
N SER A 159 -14.44 2.61 11.05
CA SER A 159 -14.79 3.00 9.67
C SER A 159 -16.24 2.63 9.32
N ARG A 160 -16.71 1.45 9.74
CA ARG A 160 -18.11 1.03 9.53
C ARG A 160 -19.09 1.94 10.28
N TYR A 161 -18.76 2.29 11.52
CA TYR A 161 -19.55 3.23 12.30
C TYR A 161 -19.64 4.60 11.62
N LEU A 162 -18.50 5.19 11.20
CA LEU A 162 -18.50 6.49 10.52
C LEU A 162 -19.35 6.48 9.25
N ALA A 163 -19.24 5.43 8.44
CA ALA A 163 -20.07 5.29 7.23
C ALA A 163 -21.57 5.11 7.55
N ALA A 164 -21.91 4.42 8.64
CA ALA A 164 -23.29 4.29 9.08
C ALA A 164 -23.83 5.62 9.65
N PHE A 165 -23.00 6.33 10.40
CA PHE A 165 -23.33 7.61 11.03
C PHE A 165 -23.52 8.71 9.99
N GLU A 166 -22.69 8.77 8.95
CA GLU A 166 -22.86 9.69 7.82
C GLU A 166 -24.22 9.46 7.12
N LYS A 167 -24.59 8.21 6.86
CA LYS A 167 -25.90 7.85 6.29
C LYS A 167 -27.05 8.24 7.22
N TRP A 168 -26.88 8.03 8.52
CA TRP A 168 -27.85 8.43 9.53
C TRP A 168 -28.03 9.95 9.58
N GLN A 169 -26.94 10.73 9.50
CA GLN A 169 -27.00 12.20 9.44
C GLN A 169 -27.67 12.72 8.16
N ALA A 170 -27.44 12.06 7.02
CA ALA A 170 -28.09 12.40 5.75
C ALA A 170 -29.59 12.07 5.74
N THR A 171 -30.06 11.23 6.66
CA THR A 171 -31.48 10.88 6.80
C THR A 171 -32.24 12.02 7.49
N ALA A 172 -33.39 12.42 6.94
CA ALA A 172 -34.24 13.46 7.52
C ALA A 172 -34.71 13.09 8.93
N GLU A 173 -34.76 14.08 9.84
CA GLU A 173 -34.99 13.87 11.28
C GLU A 173 -36.27 13.09 11.58
N GLY A 174 -37.36 13.33 10.84
CA GLY A 174 -38.66 12.68 11.07
C GLY A 174 -38.73 11.19 10.71
N ILE A 175 -37.75 10.66 9.97
CA ILE A 175 -37.66 9.24 9.60
C ILE A 175 -36.34 8.59 10.08
N ARG A 176 -35.55 9.35 10.83
CA ARG A 176 -34.25 8.89 11.32
C ARG A 176 -34.49 7.88 12.46
N GLY A 177 -33.95 6.67 12.30
CA GLY A 177 -33.98 5.64 13.34
C GLY A 177 -32.96 5.90 14.45
N ASP A 178 -32.68 4.87 15.25
CA ASP A 178 -31.67 4.93 16.31
C ASP A 178 -30.28 5.29 15.76
N GLU A 179 -29.54 6.08 16.54
CA GLU A 179 -28.16 6.40 16.24
C GLU A 179 -27.30 5.13 16.18
N PRO A 180 -26.54 4.89 15.09
CA PRO A 180 -25.69 3.72 14.99
C PRO A 180 -24.63 3.75 16.10
N LYS A 181 -24.25 2.59 16.62
CA LYS A 181 -23.18 2.46 17.61
C LYS A 181 -22.03 1.64 17.04
N PRO A 182 -20.77 1.98 17.35
CA PRO A 182 -19.65 1.15 16.93
C PRO A 182 -19.64 -0.19 17.69
N ASP A 183 -19.35 -1.29 16.99
CA ASP A 183 -19.21 -2.63 17.58
C ASP A 183 -17.73 -3.03 17.67
N TYR A 184 -17.13 -2.85 18.84
CA TYR A 184 -15.71 -3.17 19.09
C TYR A 184 -15.47 -4.55 19.72
N ARG A 185 -16.50 -5.41 19.82
CA ARG A 185 -16.42 -6.69 20.55
C ARG A 185 -15.27 -7.58 20.05
N ARG A 186 -15.05 -7.64 18.74
CA ARG A 186 -13.98 -8.48 18.14
C ARG A 186 -12.59 -8.02 18.56
N ALA A 187 -12.34 -6.71 18.53
CA ALA A 187 -11.07 -6.15 18.97
C ALA A 187 -10.82 -6.44 20.46
N PHE A 188 -11.83 -6.28 21.31
CA PHE A 188 -11.70 -6.57 22.75
C PHE A 188 -11.43 -8.04 23.06
N VAL A 189 -12.03 -8.97 22.33
CA VAL A 189 -11.72 -10.40 22.48
C VAL A 189 -10.25 -10.67 22.18
N LEU A 190 -9.68 -10.02 21.17
CA LEU A 190 -8.27 -10.18 20.80
C LEU A 190 -7.34 -9.53 21.84
N TYR A 191 -7.64 -8.32 22.29
CA TYR A 191 -6.88 -7.69 23.39
C TYR A 191 -6.92 -8.52 24.68
N ARG A 192 -8.06 -9.15 24.98
CA ARG A 192 -8.18 -10.06 26.14
C ARG A 192 -7.36 -11.33 26.02
N ARG A 193 -7.01 -11.78 24.80
CA ARG A 193 -6.10 -12.92 24.60
C ARG A 193 -4.64 -12.54 24.78
N LEU A 194 -4.31 -11.26 24.71
CA LEU A 194 -2.96 -10.74 24.87
C LEU A 194 -2.57 -10.57 26.35
N LEU A 195 -3.55 -10.30 27.22
CA LEU A 195 -3.38 -10.04 28.66
C LEU A 195 -3.48 -11.33 29.48
#